data_AF-A0A3N5W191-F1
#
_entry.id   AF-A0A3N5W191-F1
#
_cell.length_a   1.000
_cell.length_b   1.000
_cell.length_c   1.000
_cell.angle_alpha   90.00
_cell.angle_beta   90.00
_cell.angle_gamma   90.00
#
_symmetry.space_group_name_H-M   'P 1'
#
loop_
_entity.id
_entity.type
_entity.pdbx_description
1 polymer ?
#
loop_
_entity_poly.entity_id
_entity_poly.type
_entity_poly.pdbx_seq_one_letter_code
_entity_poly.pdbx_strand_id
1 'polypeptide(L)'
;MGYPDCDREVRETAERLWGNSDGQSVTEHRFGKGRVIWGRPLAAVLAEYGAPDFSYVASSADAEIIYIHRRTADAEIYFVANSQNRHESAICRFRASGKAPEILDPVTGTITRPALFRAVDGVTKLPMTFGPSGSAFVIFRKPRRHWWMSRAMASHTGARATGRCRKSPQTAPSCVCATAAATPSRRPPGPRWRSNPSRCRIPS
;
A
#
# COMPACT_ATOMS: atom_id res chain seq x y z
N MET A 1 -3.74 -9.60 -50.11
CA MET A 1 -3.28 -10.91 -49.60
C MET A 1 -1.81 -11.03 -49.93
N GLY A 2 -0.94 -11.18 -48.93
CA GLY A 2 0.53 -11.18 -49.07
C GLY A 2 1.19 -12.51 -48.73
N TYR A 3 0.45 -13.61 -48.86
CA TYR A 3 0.99 -14.96 -48.71
C TYR A 3 1.74 -15.36 -49.99
N PRO A 4 2.94 -15.96 -49.92
CA PRO A 4 3.62 -16.49 -48.73
C PRO A 4 4.65 -15.55 -48.08
N ASP A 5 4.86 -14.34 -48.61
CA ASP A 5 5.92 -13.44 -48.14
C ASP A 5 5.75 -13.04 -46.65
N CYS A 6 4.52 -12.86 -46.18
CA CYS A 6 4.24 -12.62 -44.75
C CYS A 6 4.77 -13.75 -43.84
N ASP A 7 4.66 -15.00 -44.26
CA ASP A 7 5.09 -16.15 -43.47
C ASP A 7 6.63 -16.22 -43.40
N ARG A 8 7.31 -15.79 -44.46
CA ARG A 8 8.77 -15.66 -44.46
C ARG A 8 9.21 -14.59 -43.46
N GLU A 9 8.59 -13.42 -43.47
CA GLU A 9 8.94 -12.32 -42.55
C GLU A 9 8.73 -12.71 -41.08
N VAL A 10 7.63 -13.41 -40.78
CA VAL A 10 7.35 -13.93 -39.43
C VAL A 10 8.42 -14.94 -39.02
N ARG A 11 8.81 -15.87 -39.91
CA ARG A 11 9.83 -16.88 -39.64
C ARG A 11 11.19 -16.25 -39.38
N GLU A 12 11.66 -15.35 -40.24
CA GLU A 12 12.93 -14.64 -40.08
C GLU A 12 12.97 -13.83 -38.78
N THR A 13 11.86 -13.18 -38.42
CA THR A 13 11.76 -12.43 -37.16
C THR A 13 11.80 -13.35 -35.96
N ALA A 14 11.10 -14.49 -36.02
CA ALA A 14 11.10 -15.48 -34.95
C ALA A 14 12.49 -16.09 -34.74
N GLU A 15 13.17 -16.52 -35.81
CA GLU A 15 14.52 -17.06 -35.75
C GLU A 15 15.51 -16.06 -35.14
N ARG A 16 15.42 -14.78 -35.53
CA ARG A 16 16.26 -13.72 -34.95
C ARG A 16 15.96 -13.42 -33.49
N LEU A 17 14.68 -13.45 -33.08
CA LEU A 17 14.28 -13.11 -31.71
C LEU A 17 14.64 -14.23 -30.73
N TRP A 18 14.29 -15.47 -31.07
CA TRP A 18 14.46 -16.64 -30.20
C TRP A 18 15.88 -17.24 -30.31
N GLY A 19 16.54 -17.08 -31.46
CA GLY A 19 17.87 -17.61 -31.71
C GLY A 19 17.93 -19.12 -31.48
N ASN A 20 18.94 -19.57 -30.76
CA ASN A 20 19.10 -20.98 -30.36
C ASN A 20 18.36 -21.33 -29.05
N SER A 21 17.47 -20.46 -28.55
CA SER A 21 16.75 -20.76 -27.30
C SER A 21 15.77 -21.92 -27.54
N ASP A 22 16.00 -23.03 -26.87
CA ASP A 22 15.15 -24.23 -26.90
C ASP A 22 14.26 -24.36 -25.64
N GLY A 23 14.45 -23.45 -24.67
CA GLY A 23 13.74 -23.47 -23.40
C GLY A 23 14.15 -24.63 -22.46
N GLN A 24 15.18 -25.39 -22.82
CA GLN A 24 15.69 -26.52 -22.03
C GLN A 24 17.19 -26.36 -21.74
N SER A 25 18.03 -26.39 -22.77
CA SER A 25 19.50 -26.25 -22.64
C SER A 25 19.96 -24.80 -22.78
N VAL A 26 19.30 -24.03 -23.64
CA VAL A 26 19.51 -22.60 -23.86
C VAL A 26 18.23 -21.87 -23.48
N THR A 27 18.24 -21.28 -22.30
CA THR A 27 17.06 -20.62 -21.72
C THR A 27 17.10 -19.10 -21.84
N GLU A 28 18.17 -18.54 -22.41
CA GLU A 28 18.35 -17.10 -22.61
C GLU A 28 19.01 -16.81 -23.96
N HIS A 29 18.46 -15.85 -24.69
CA HIS A 29 19.06 -15.29 -25.90
C HIS A 29 19.10 -13.76 -25.80
N ARG A 30 20.28 -13.16 -25.95
CA ARG A 30 20.43 -11.70 -25.99
C ARG A 30 20.10 -11.18 -27.39
N PHE A 31 19.20 -10.21 -27.46
CA PHE A 31 18.79 -9.59 -28.71
C PHE A 31 18.81 -8.06 -28.58
N GLY A 32 19.75 -7.42 -29.29
CA GLY A 32 19.97 -5.98 -29.22
C GLY A 32 20.33 -5.50 -27.81
N LYS A 33 19.48 -4.68 -27.20
CA LYS A 33 19.64 -4.16 -25.83
C LYS A 33 18.93 -5.01 -24.76
N GLY A 34 18.20 -6.05 -25.18
CA GLY A 34 17.37 -6.89 -24.31
C GLY A 34 17.78 -8.35 -24.36
N ARG A 35 16.96 -9.18 -23.71
CA ARG A 35 17.08 -10.63 -23.73
C ARG A 35 15.71 -11.29 -23.76
N VAL A 36 15.63 -12.43 -24.44
CA VAL A 36 14.50 -13.34 -24.46
C VAL A 36 14.83 -14.48 -23.53
N ILE A 37 13.92 -14.80 -22.62
CA ILE A 37 14.10 -15.89 -21.64
C ILE A 37 12.97 -16.89 -21.84
N TRP A 38 13.33 -18.16 -21.96
CA TRP A 38 12.38 -19.25 -22.18
C TRP A 38 12.68 -20.43 -21.25
N GLY A 39 11.64 -21.07 -20.72
CA GLY A 39 11.77 -22.25 -19.86
C GLY A 39 12.14 -21.98 -18.39
N ARG A 40 12.41 -20.73 -18.01
CA ARG A 40 12.72 -20.35 -16.61
C ARG A 40 11.47 -19.87 -15.87
N PRO A 41 11.35 -20.17 -14.57
CA PRO A 41 10.26 -19.63 -13.76
C PRO A 41 10.40 -18.10 -13.63
N LEU A 42 9.31 -17.38 -13.93
CA LEU A 42 9.27 -15.92 -13.95
C LEU A 42 9.78 -15.30 -12.64
N ALA A 43 9.42 -15.90 -11.49
CA ALA A 43 9.85 -15.41 -10.18
C ALA A 43 11.38 -15.39 -10.02
N ALA A 44 12.07 -16.42 -10.52
CA ALA A 44 13.54 -16.48 -10.46
C ALA A 44 14.17 -15.41 -11.37
N VAL A 45 13.60 -15.22 -12.56
CA VAL A 45 14.04 -14.19 -13.51
C VAL A 45 13.86 -12.80 -12.91
N LEU A 46 12.71 -12.52 -12.30
CA LEU A 46 12.43 -11.20 -11.71
C LEU A 46 13.28 -10.92 -10.47
N ALA A 47 13.66 -11.95 -9.70
CA ALA A 47 14.55 -11.80 -8.55
C ALA A 47 15.95 -11.28 -8.93
N GLU A 48 16.41 -11.55 -10.16
CA GLU A 48 17.68 -10.99 -10.68
C GLU A 48 17.63 -9.46 -10.85
N TYR A 49 16.43 -8.88 -10.95
CA TYR A 49 16.21 -7.44 -11.15
C TYR A 49 15.87 -6.68 -9.87
N GLY A 50 15.90 -7.36 -8.72
CA GLY A 50 15.72 -6.77 -7.40
C GLY A 50 14.47 -7.23 -6.67
N ALA A 51 14.09 -6.47 -5.63
CA ALA A 51 12.99 -6.85 -4.76
C ALA A 51 11.62 -6.84 -5.49
N PRO A 52 10.73 -7.78 -5.15
CA PRO A 52 9.35 -7.77 -5.63
C PRO A 52 8.66 -6.44 -5.32
N ASP A 53 7.72 -6.07 -6.18
CA ASP A 53 6.94 -4.83 -5.99
C ASP A 53 6.06 -4.89 -4.73
N PHE A 54 5.50 -6.07 -4.47
CA PHE A 54 4.81 -6.41 -3.23
C PHE A 54 5.19 -7.84 -2.82
N SER A 55 5.37 -8.06 -1.52
CA SER A 55 5.47 -9.39 -0.92
C SER A 55 4.93 -9.36 0.50
N TYR A 56 4.66 -10.51 1.10
CA TYR A 56 4.19 -10.58 2.48
C TYR A 56 4.73 -11.81 3.20
N VAL A 57 4.69 -11.77 4.52
CA VAL A 57 4.80 -12.96 5.36
C VAL A 57 3.54 -12.97 6.23
N ALA A 58 2.73 -14.00 6.07
CA ALA A 58 1.47 -14.18 6.80
C ALA A 58 1.65 -15.15 7.97
N SER A 59 0.72 -15.12 8.91
CA SER A 59 0.65 -16.08 10.00
C SER A 59 0.24 -17.48 9.52
N SER A 60 -0.65 -17.56 8.52
CA SER A 60 -1.13 -18.82 7.95
C SER A 60 -0.30 -19.22 6.73
N ALA A 61 0.01 -20.51 6.59
CA ALA A 61 0.84 -21.03 5.49
C ALA A 61 0.14 -20.96 4.13
N ASP A 62 -1.19 -21.09 4.12
CA ASP A 62 -2.08 -21.03 2.95
C ASP A 62 -2.71 -19.63 2.77
N ALA A 63 -2.17 -18.61 3.44
CA ALA A 63 -2.66 -17.24 3.28
C ALA A 63 -2.42 -16.74 1.85
N GLU A 64 -3.46 -16.18 1.24
CA GLU A 64 -3.40 -15.63 -0.11
C GLU A 64 -3.83 -14.16 -0.07
N ILE A 65 -2.83 -13.29 -0.17
CA ILE A 65 -3.02 -11.84 -0.25
C ILE A 65 -2.69 -11.38 -1.67
N ILE A 66 -3.72 -10.97 -2.41
CA ILE A 66 -3.60 -10.44 -3.76
C ILE A 66 -3.38 -8.93 -3.72
N TYR A 67 -2.77 -8.38 -4.77
CA TYR A 67 -2.54 -6.95 -4.85
C TYR A 67 -2.66 -6.37 -6.27
N ILE A 68 -2.97 -5.08 -6.34
CA ILE A 68 -2.87 -4.24 -7.53
C ILE A 68 -2.07 -2.99 -7.16
N HIS A 69 -1.07 -2.64 -7.96
CA HIS A 69 -0.31 -1.40 -7.78
C HIS A 69 -0.61 -0.39 -8.89
N ARG A 70 -1.04 0.80 -8.49
CA ARG A 70 -1.21 1.97 -9.36
C ARG A 70 -0.26 3.08 -8.93
N ARG A 71 0.44 3.68 -9.89
CA ARG A 71 1.31 4.85 -9.67
C ARG A 71 0.72 6.07 -10.32
N THR A 72 0.82 7.21 -9.63
CA THR A 72 0.48 8.54 -10.17
C THR A 72 1.66 9.49 -10.01
N ALA A 73 1.49 10.72 -10.52
CA ALA A 73 2.46 11.79 -10.28
C ALA A 73 2.71 12.01 -8.78
N ASP A 74 1.66 11.89 -7.97
CA ASP A 74 1.68 12.29 -6.56
C ASP A 74 1.60 11.12 -5.56
N ALA A 75 1.41 9.88 -6.00
CA ALA A 75 1.25 8.75 -5.08
C ALA A 75 1.63 7.39 -5.67
N GLU A 76 1.92 6.45 -4.78
CA GLU A 76 1.90 5.02 -5.05
C GLU A 76 0.72 4.42 -4.27
N ILE A 77 -0.15 3.70 -4.96
CA ILE A 77 -1.43 3.22 -4.42
C ILE A 77 -1.47 1.71 -4.61
N TYR A 78 -1.53 0.98 -3.51
CA TYR A 78 -1.68 -0.47 -3.51
C TYR A 78 -3.09 -0.81 -3.04
N PHE A 79 -3.82 -1.60 -3.82
CA PHE A 79 -4.96 -2.34 -3.32
C PHE A 79 -4.45 -3.70 -2.85
N VAL A 80 -4.75 -4.08 -1.62
CA VAL A 80 -4.39 -5.39 -1.05
C VAL A 80 -5.64 -6.06 -0.51
N ALA A 81 -5.83 -7.33 -0.83
CA ALA A 81 -7.02 -8.07 -0.44
C ALA A 81 -6.67 -9.49 -0.01
N ASN A 82 -7.34 -9.94 1.03
CA ASN A 82 -7.37 -11.32 1.46
C ASN A 82 -8.38 -12.08 0.59
N SER A 83 -7.96 -13.11 -0.15
CA SER A 83 -8.88 -13.96 -0.92
C SER A 83 -9.56 -15.03 -0.06
N GLN A 84 -9.10 -15.20 1.18
CA GLN A 84 -9.58 -16.23 2.09
C GLN A 84 -10.79 -15.72 2.88
N ASN A 85 -11.78 -16.60 3.10
CA ASN A 85 -12.96 -16.30 3.91
C ASN A 85 -12.70 -16.50 5.42
N ARG A 86 -11.55 -16.00 5.91
CA ARG A 86 -11.14 -16.02 7.32
C ARG A 86 -10.26 -14.81 7.61
N HIS A 87 -10.02 -14.54 8.90
CA HIS A 87 -9.08 -13.48 9.28
C HIS A 87 -7.66 -13.86 8.89
N GLU A 88 -6.91 -12.88 8.39
CA GLU A 88 -5.49 -13.04 8.08
C GLU A 88 -4.68 -11.90 8.67
N SER A 89 -3.50 -12.21 9.20
CA SER A 89 -2.52 -11.23 9.64
C SER A 89 -1.24 -11.43 8.88
N ALA A 90 -0.68 -10.33 8.37
CA ALA A 90 0.51 -10.37 7.55
C ALA A 90 1.38 -9.13 7.74
N ILE A 91 2.70 -9.33 7.60
CA ILE A 91 3.65 -8.24 7.40
C ILE A 91 3.76 -8.02 5.89
N CYS A 92 3.04 -7.02 5.40
CA CYS A 92 3.06 -6.59 4.01
C CYS A 92 4.33 -5.77 3.73
N ARG A 93 4.98 -6.04 2.61
CA ARG A 93 6.20 -5.36 2.13
C ARG A 93 5.89 -4.69 0.82
N PHE A 94 6.01 -3.37 0.79
CA PHE A 94 5.76 -2.54 -0.38
C PHE A 94 7.08 -1.99 -0.89
N ARG A 95 7.34 -2.08 -2.21
CA ARG A 95 8.47 -1.39 -2.84
C ARG A 95 8.18 0.09 -3.03
N ALA A 96 7.91 0.76 -1.91
CA ALA A 96 7.67 2.18 -1.76
C ALA A 96 8.48 2.64 -0.53
N SER A 97 9.23 3.73 -0.65
CA SER A 97 10.09 4.21 0.45
C SER A 97 10.00 5.71 0.68
N GLY A 98 10.53 6.14 1.82
CA GLY A 98 10.67 7.54 2.21
C GLY A 98 9.36 8.25 2.56
N LYS A 99 8.26 7.51 2.80
CA LYS A 99 6.91 8.07 2.99
C LYS A 99 6.16 7.27 4.05
N ALA A 100 5.35 7.96 4.86
CA ALA A 100 4.42 7.29 5.76
C ALA A 100 3.21 6.75 4.96
N PRO A 101 2.80 5.48 5.17
CA PRO A 101 1.61 4.95 4.53
C PRO A 101 0.33 5.55 5.12
N GLU A 102 -0.71 5.67 4.30
CA GLU A 102 -2.10 5.87 4.72
C GLU A 102 -2.91 4.63 4.34
N ILE A 103 -3.69 4.09 5.27
CA ILE A 103 -4.57 2.94 5.03
C ILE A 103 -5.99 3.47 4.85
N LEU A 104 -6.59 3.24 3.69
CA LEU A 104 -7.98 3.56 3.40
C LEU A 104 -8.80 2.26 3.38
N ASP A 105 -9.84 2.23 4.22
CA ASP A 105 -10.88 1.20 4.18
C ASP A 105 -11.87 1.50 3.04
N PRO A 106 -12.00 0.60 2.05
CA PRO A 106 -12.87 0.82 0.89
C PRO A 106 -14.37 0.78 1.22
N VAL A 107 -14.75 0.16 2.35
CA VAL A 107 -16.15 0.03 2.78
C VAL A 107 -16.61 1.29 3.50
N THR A 108 -15.80 1.78 4.44
CA THR A 108 -16.17 2.93 5.27
C THR A 108 -15.65 4.26 4.72
N GLY A 109 -14.66 4.24 3.84
CA GLY A 109 -13.94 5.43 3.38
C GLY A 109 -12.99 6.02 4.44
N THR A 110 -12.81 5.35 5.57
CA THR A 110 -11.97 5.84 6.67
C THR A 110 -10.50 5.73 6.31
N ILE A 111 -9.76 6.83 6.51
CA ILE A 111 -8.30 6.85 6.36
C ILE A 111 -7.64 6.78 7.74
N THR A 112 -6.79 5.78 7.94
CA THR A 112 -6.00 5.58 9.15
C THR A 112 -4.52 5.73 8.85
N ARG A 113 -3.78 6.43 9.71
CA ARG A 113 -2.31 6.50 9.66
C ARG A 113 -1.74 5.50 10.66
N PRO A 114 -1.10 4.41 10.20
CA PRO A 114 -0.58 3.39 11.10
C PRO A 114 0.59 3.94 11.92
N ALA A 115 0.56 3.69 13.23
CA ALA A 115 1.65 4.09 14.12
C ALA A 115 2.92 3.26 13.93
N LEU A 116 2.77 2.03 13.41
CA LEU A 116 3.86 1.08 13.23
C LEU A 116 4.06 0.76 11.74
N PHE A 117 5.20 1.18 11.21
CA PHE A 117 5.74 0.72 9.93
C PHE A 117 7.26 0.87 9.96
N ARG A 118 7.96 0.15 9.08
CA ARG A 118 9.42 0.25 8.95
C ARG A 118 9.82 0.40 7.49
N ALA A 119 10.45 1.52 7.14
CA ALA A 119 11.02 1.73 5.81
C ALA A 119 12.53 1.49 5.83
N VAL A 120 13.01 0.52 5.05
CA VAL A 120 14.43 0.14 4.92
C VAL A 120 14.69 -0.30 3.48
N ASP A 121 15.81 0.13 2.89
CA ASP A 121 16.29 -0.31 1.57
C ASP A 121 15.26 -0.24 0.43
N GLY A 122 14.50 0.87 0.36
CA GLY A 122 13.49 1.03 -0.68
C GLY A 122 12.16 0.30 -0.41
N VAL A 123 12.05 -0.42 0.70
CA VAL A 123 10.88 -1.25 1.07
C VAL A 123 10.25 -0.75 2.36
N THR A 124 8.92 -0.59 2.36
CA THR A 124 8.13 -0.34 3.58
C THR A 124 7.44 -1.61 4.05
N LYS A 125 7.73 -2.00 5.29
CA LYS A 125 7.08 -3.10 6.01
C LYS A 125 5.94 -2.54 6.86
N LEU A 126 4.74 -3.08 6.67
CA LEU A 126 3.52 -2.66 7.36
C LEU A 126 2.77 -3.89 7.86
N PRO A 127 2.66 -4.08 9.19
CA PRO A 127 1.77 -5.09 9.76
C PRO A 127 0.32 -4.73 9.46
N MET A 128 -0.44 -5.68 8.94
CA MET A 128 -1.85 -5.52 8.59
C MET A 128 -2.66 -6.74 9.03
N THR A 129 -3.90 -6.50 9.43
CA THR A 129 -4.90 -7.54 9.69
C THR A 129 -6.07 -7.32 8.76
N PHE A 130 -6.51 -8.40 8.11
CA PHE A 130 -7.63 -8.44 7.20
C PHE A 130 -8.75 -9.26 7.81
N GLY A 131 -9.99 -8.81 7.62
CA GLY A 131 -11.16 -9.65 7.84
C GLY A 131 -11.30 -10.74 6.76
N PRO A 132 -12.30 -11.62 6.89
CA PRO A 132 -12.72 -12.53 5.84
C PRO A 132 -13.03 -11.75 4.56
N SER A 133 -12.38 -12.12 3.45
CA SER A 133 -12.50 -11.40 2.17
C SER A 133 -12.22 -9.89 2.27
N GLY A 134 -11.46 -9.48 3.29
CA GLY A 134 -11.20 -8.09 3.61
C GLY A 134 -10.17 -7.47 2.65
N SER A 135 -10.30 -6.17 2.41
CA SER A 135 -9.36 -5.43 1.56
C SER A 135 -9.08 -4.04 2.10
N ALA A 136 -7.98 -3.46 1.66
CA ALA A 136 -7.58 -2.11 2.01
C ALA A 136 -6.78 -1.47 0.87
N PHE A 137 -6.82 -0.15 0.80
CA PHE A 137 -5.87 0.63 0.01
C PHE A 137 -4.73 1.11 0.90
N VAL A 138 -3.49 0.90 0.48
CA VAL A 138 -2.29 1.45 1.10
C VAL A 138 -1.71 2.52 0.17
N ILE A 139 -1.71 3.76 0.64
CA ILE A 139 -1.38 4.93 -0.15
C ILE A 139 -0.11 5.57 0.39
N PHE A 140 0.90 5.72 -0.46
CA PHE A 140 2.13 6.44 -0.17
C PHE A 140 2.14 7.77 -0.93
N ARG A 141 1.75 8.86 -0.28
CA ARG A 141 1.73 10.20 -0.89
C ARG A 141 3.15 10.75 -1.06
N LYS A 142 3.42 11.33 -2.23
CA LYS A 142 4.62 12.13 -2.49
C LYS A 142 4.42 13.54 -1.92
N PRO A 143 5.48 14.18 -1.41
CA PRO A 143 5.41 15.60 -1.08
C PRO A 143 4.89 16.38 -2.29
N ARG A 144 3.85 17.20 -2.10
CA ARG A 144 3.34 18.03 -3.19
C ARG A 144 4.45 18.97 -3.62
N ARG A 145 4.93 18.79 -4.86
CA ARG A 145 5.85 19.73 -5.50
C ARG A 145 5.04 20.98 -5.81
N HIS A 146 4.94 21.89 -4.85
CA HIS A 146 4.26 23.16 -5.07
C HIS A 146 5.20 24.04 -5.90
N TRP A 147 4.70 24.52 -7.04
CA TRP A 147 5.51 25.23 -8.03
C TRP A 147 5.84 26.68 -7.61
N TRP A 148 5.16 27.23 -6.60
CA TRP A 148 5.29 28.63 -6.20
C TRP A 148 6.50 28.97 -5.29
N MET A 149 7.22 28.00 -4.69
CA MET A 149 8.49 28.32 -3.97
C MET A 149 9.72 28.31 -4.89
N SER A 150 9.58 28.20 -6.21
CA SER A 150 10.75 28.26 -7.11
C SER A 150 11.19 29.69 -7.43
N ARG A 151 10.58 30.73 -6.85
CA ARG A 151 10.93 32.13 -7.15
C ARG A 151 10.77 33.09 -5.97
N ALA A 152 11.36 32.75 -4.82
CA ALA A 152 11.58 33.73 -3.76
C ALA A 152 12.74 33.31 -2.85
N MET A 153 13.97 33.37 -3.38
CA MET A 153 15.16 33.72 -2.60
C MET A 153 16.22 34.25 -3.58
N ALA A 154 15.94 35.43 -4.15
CA ALA A 154 17.01 36.38 -4.41
C ALA A 154 17.13 37.22 -3.13
N SER A 155 18.25 37.03 -2.46
CA SER A 155 18.66 37.62 -1.21
C SER A 155 18.55 39.15 -1.26
N HIS A 156 17.82 39.73 -0.30
CA HIS A 156 18.17 41.05 0.21
C HIS A 156 18.67 40.90 1.65
N THR A 157 19.98 41.07 1.73
CA THR A 157 20.82 41.26 2.90
C THR A 157 20.32 42.42 3.75
N GLY A 158 20.27 42.20 5.07
CA GLY A 158 20.57 43.22 6.06
C GLY A 158 19.37 43.86 6.76
N ALA A 159 19.13 43.45 8.01
CA ALA A 159 19.44 44.29 9.16
C ALA A 159 19.10 43.54 10.47
N ARG A 160 20.12 43.40 11.31
CA ARG A 160 20.05 42.97 12.70
C ARG A 160 19.32 44.04 13.51
N ALA A 161 18.29 43.67 14.26
CA ALA A 161 17.84 44.45 15.40
C ALA A 161 17.78 43.53 16.63
N THR A 162 18.69 43.80 17.55
CA THR A 162 18.83 43.20 18.87
C THR A 162 17.66 43.63 19.76
N GLY A 163 16.83 42.66 20.16
CA GLY A 163 15.77 42.85 21.15
C GLY A 163 15.76 41.69 22.13
N ARG A 164 16.44 41.87 23.27
CA ARG A 164 16.48 40.96 24.41
C ARG A 164 15.10 40.92 25.07
N CYS A 165 14.44 39.76 25.13
CA CYS A 165 13.30 39.56 26.03
C CYS A 165 13.62 38.43 27.03
N ARG A 166 13.50 38.77 28.31
CA ARG A 166 13.94 38.02 29.48
C ARG A 166 12.91 36.95 29.83
N LYS A 167 13.38 35.77 30.24
CA LYS A 167 12.55 34.68 30.79
C LYS A 167 11.89 35.11 32.12
N SER A 168 10.68 34.60 32.40
CA SER A 168 10.43 33.80 33.61
C SER A 168 9.08 33.08 33.55
N PRO A 169 8.97 31.90 34.20
CA PRO A 169 7.81 31.00 34.18
C PRO A 169 6.82 31.31 35.31
N GLN A 170 5.53 30.98 35.12
CA GLN A 170 4.58 30.86 36.23
C GLN A 170 3.68 29.64 36.10
N THR A 171 3.49 29.03 37.26
CA THR A 171 2.98 27.72 37.62
C THR A 171 1.45 27.65 37.60
N ALA A 172 0.91 26.43 37.45
CA ALA A 172 -0.51 26.09 37.64
C ALA A 172 -1.03 26.43 39.05
N PRO A 173 -2.36 26.38 39.26
CA PRO A 173 -2.86 25.17 39.91
C PRO A 173 -4.15 24.59 39.33
N SER A 174 -4.28 23.30 39.64
CA SER A 174 -5.43 22.40 39.58
C SER A 174 -6.73 22.97 40.15
N CYS A 175 -7.87 22.52 39.61
CA CYS A 175 -9.05 22.26 40.44
C CYS A 175 -9.75 20.97 40.01
N VAL A 176 -10.32 20.30 40.99
CA VAL A 176 -10.58 18.86 41.12
C VAL A 176 -12.09 18.63 41.23
N CYS A 177 -12.51 17.46 40.73
CA CYS A 177 -13.72 16.65 41.02
C CYS A 177 -15.12 17.28 41.09
N ALA A 178 -16.05 16.64 40.36
CA ALA A 178 -17.21 16.03 41.02
C ALA A 178 -17.67 14.78 40.24
N THR A 179 -17.67 13.66 40.95
CA THR A 179 -18.22 12.35 40.56
C THR A 179 -19.70 12.31 40.94
N ALA A 180 -20.55 11.68 40.13
CA ALA A 180 -21.80 11.09 40.63
C ALA A 180 -22.14 9.83 39.81
N ALA A 181 -22.13 8.69 40.49
CA ALA A 181 -22.55 7.39 39.99
C ALA A 181 -24.01 7.12 40.38
N ALA A 182 -24.75 6.41 39.53
CA ALA A 182 -25.81 5.49 39.96
C ALA A 182 -26.20 4.51 38.83
N THR A 183 -26.09 3.23 39.13
CA THR A 183 -26.70 2.03 38.50
C THR A 183 -27.36 1.29 39.70
N PRO A 184 -28.39 0.41 39.63
CA PRO A 184 -28.70 -0.60 38.59
C PRO A 184 -30.24 -0.78 38.33
N SER A 185 -30.75 -1.65 37.45
CA SER A 185 -31.00 -3.08 37.77
C SER A 185 -31.72 -3.88 36.64
N ARG A 186 -31.23 -5.12 36.45
CA ARG A 186 -31.89 -6.45 36.24
C ARG A 186 -32.93 -6.72 35.11
N ARG A 187 -32.56 -7.70 34.26
CA ARG A 187 -33.32 -8.64 33.38
C ARG A 187 -34.20 -9.63 34.19
N PRO A 188 -35.20 -10.41 33.64
CA PRO A 188 -35.12 -11.36 32.47
C PRO A 188 -36.49 -11.64 31.75
N PRO A 189 -36.79 -12.81 31.11
CA PRO A 189 -36.13 -13.62 30.06
C PRO A 189 -36.90 -13.64 28.68
N GLY A 190 -36.35 -14.33 27.66
CA GLY A 190 -36.72 -14.24 26.22
C GLY A 190 -38.05 -14.87 25.73
N PRO A 191 -38.35 -14.81 24.41
CA PRO A 191 -38.11 -15.99 23.56
C PRO A 191 -37.73 -15.72 22.07
N ARG A 192 -37.17 -16.78 21.46
CA ARG A 192 -37.15 -17.21 20.04
C ARG A 192 -37.01 -16.16 18.92
N TRP A 193 -35.85 -16.20 18.27
CA TRP A 193 -35.55 -15.56 16.99
C TRP A 193 -36.43 -16.10 15.86
N ARG A 194 -37.16 -15.19 15.21
CA ARG A 194 -37.76 -15.38 13.88
C ARG A 194 -37.11 -14.33 12.97
N SER A 195 -36.53 -14.76 11.86
CA SER A 195 -35.83 -13.92 10.89
C SER A 195 -36.81 -13.10 10.04
N ASN A 196 -36.82 -11.78 10.17
CA ASN A 196 -37.19 -10.85 9.09
C ASN A 196 -36.72 -9.41 9.42
N PRO A 197 -36.28 -8.58 8.45
CA PRO A 197 -35.69 -7.28 8.73
C PRO A 197 -36.78 -6.24 9.02
N SER A 198 -36.90 -5.82 10.27
CA SER A 198 -37.78 -4.73 10.68
C SER A 198 -37.10 -3.38 10.46
N ARG A 199 -37.66 -2.57 9.54
CA ARG A 199 -37.37 -1.14 9.40
C ARG A 199 -37.84 -0.40 10.66
N CYS A 200 -36.93 0.29 11.36
CA CYS A 200 -37.30 1.21 12.42
C CYS A 200 -37.94 2.48 11.83
N ARG A 201 -39.21 2.77 12.18
CA ARG A 201 -39.82 4.09 12.02
C ARG A 201 -39.62 4.87 13.32
N ILE A 202 -39.22 6.13 13.19
CA ILE A 202 -39.09 7.11 14.28
C ILE A 202 -40.46 7.81 14.43
N PRO A 203 -41.04 7.95 15.64
CA PRO A 203 -42.24 8.75 15.83
C PRO A 203 -41.90 10.24 16.04
N SER A 204 -42.79 11.09 15.52
CA SER A 204 -42.81 12.55 15.61
C SER A 204 -43.17 13.07 16.99
#